data_AF-A0A7W0GJI2-F1
#
_entry.id   AF-A0A7W0GJI2-F1
#
_cell.length_a   1.000
_cell.length_b   1.000
_cell.length_c   1.000
_cell.angle_alpha   90.00
_cell.angle_beta   90.00
_cell.angle_gamma   90.00
#
_symmetry.space_group_name_H-M   'P 1'
#
loop_
_entity.id
_entity.type
_entity.pdbx_description
1 polymer ?
#
loop_
_entity_poly.entity_id
_entity_poly.type
_entity_poly.pdbx_seq_one_letter_code
_entity_poly.pdbx_strand_id
1 'polypeptide(L)'
;MKAHVGVDSQSKVIHSVVVTPANTADCKVMDQLLLGHETRVYGDQAYKSQGELIRARAPKAKDFTNRQCKWKHFIDEAIRRRIERSRASARGWSTRSE
;
A
#
# COMPACT_ATOMS: atom_id res chain seq x y z
N MET A 1 -2.62 21.21 -5.46
CA MET A 1 -1.97 20.11 -6.22
C MET A 1 -1.47 19.07 -5.23
N LYS A 2 -1.25 17.82 -5.64
CA LYS A 2 -0.63 16.78 -4.81
C LYS A 2 0.27 15.87 -5.65
N ALA A 3 1.24 15.24 -5.00
CA ALA A 3 2.14 14.27 -5.61
C ALA A 3 1.87 12.87 -5.07
N HIS A 4 1.88 11.89 -5.96
CA HIS A 4 1.84 10.46 -5.68
C HIS A 4 3.21 9.89 -6.05
N VAL A 5 3.79 9.08 -5.16
CA VAL A 5 5.18 8.67 -5.28
C VAL A 5 5.29 7.15 -5.10
N GLY A 6 5.90 6.48 -6.07
CA GLY A 6 6.33 5.09 -5.95
C GLY A 6 7.76 5.04 -5.42
N VAL A 7 7.95 4.29 -4.33
CA VAL A 7 9.23 4.20 -3.62
C VAL A 7 9.61 2.73 -3.42
N ASP A 8 10.85 2.40 -3.74
CA ASP A 8 11.37 1.08 -3.42
C ASP A 8 11.56 0.90 -1.91
N SER A 9 10.98 -0.17 -1.38
CA SER A 9 10.95 -0.42 0.06
C SER A 9 12.33 -0.68 0.69
N GLN A 10 13.33 -1.12 -0.07
CA GLN A 10 14.64 -1.48 0.46
C GLN A 10 15.62 -0.32 0.32
N SER A 11 15.84 0.12 -0.92
CA SER A 11 16.77 1.19 -1.30
C SER A 11 16.26 2.59 -0.97
N LYS A 12 14.95 2.75 -0.74
CA LYS A 12 14.26 4.05 -0.56
C LYS A 12 14.34 4.96 -1.79
N VAL A 13 14.73 4.42 -2.94
CA VAL A 13 14.77 5.17 -4.21
C VAL A 13 13.35 5.42 -4.69
N ILE A 14 13.08 6.67 -5.06
CA ILE A 14 11.85 7.05 -5.76
C ILE A 14 11.98 6.59 -7.21
N HIS A 15 11.03 5.76 -7.66
CA HIS A 15 11.03 5.23 -9.03
C HIS A 15 9.90 5.79 -9.89
N SER A 16 8.89 6.44 -9.29
CA SER A 16 7.82 7.11 -10.01
C SER A 16 7.28 8.29 -9.22
N VAL A 17 6.92 9.37 -9.92
CA VAL A 17 6.24 10.55 -9.35
C VAL A 17 5.14 10.98 -10.31
N VAL A 18 3.92 11.12 -9.81
CA VAL A 18 2.76 11.61 -10.56
C VAL A 18 2.18 12.79 -9.82
N VAL A 19 2.04 13.93 -10.49
CA VAL A 19 1.46 15.15 -9.89
C VAL A 19 0.07 15.36 -10.47
N THR A 20 -0.92 15.48 -9.59
CA THR A 20 -2.32 15.69 -9.99
C THR A 20 -2.95 16.86 -9.23
N PRO A 21 -4.10 17.37 -9.69
CA PRO A 21 -4.96 18.19 -8.85
C PRO A 21 -5.31 17.49 -7.53
N ALA A 22 -5.65 18.27 -6.50
CA ALA A 22 -5.88 17.74 -5.15
C ALA A 22 -7.12 16.81 -5.06
N ASN A 23 -8.09 17.01 -5.94
CA ASN A 23 -9.35 16.24 -5.99
C ASN A 23 -9.21 14.87 -6.70
N THR A 24 -8.07 14.55 -7.31
CA THR A 24 -7.89 13.29 -8.03
C THR A 24 -7.79 12.16 -7.02
N ALA A 25 -8.65 11.14 -7.12
CA ALA A 25 -8.59 9.99 -6.23
C ALA A 25 -7.30 9.19 -6.44
N ASP A 26 -6.70 8.72 -5.34
CA ASP A 26 -5.40 8.04 -5.37
C ASP A 26 -5.44 6.75 -6.19
N CYS A 27 -6.57 6.03 -6.18
CA CYS A 27 -6.76 4.83 -6.99
C CYS A 27 -6.61 5.06 -8.51
N LYS A 28 -6.76 6.31 -9.00
CA LYS A 28 -6.69 6.63 -10.43
C LYS A 28 -5.27 6.72 -10.99
N VAL A 29 -4.24 6.75 -10.13
CA VAL A 29 -2.85 6.94 -10.57
C VAL A 29 -1.99 5.68 -10.40
N MET A 30 -2.57 4.59 -9.92
CA MET A 30 -1.81 3.39 -9.53
C MET A 30 -1.10 2.71 -10.71
N ASP A 31 -1.68 2.80 -11.90
CA ASP A 31 -1.11 2.32 -13.16
C ASP A 31 0.23 2.97 -13.51
N GLN A 32 0.37 4.26 -13.18
CA GLN A 32 1.56 5.06 -13.40
C GLN A 32 2.61 4.90 -12.29
N LEU A 33 2.19 4.45 -11.11
CA LEU A 33 3.11 4.22 -10.00
C LEU A 33 3.86 2.90 -10.12
N LEU A 34 3.23 1.87 -10.69
CA LEU A 34 3.80 0.52 -10.81
C LEU A 34 4.57 0.32 -12.12
N LEU A 35 5.81 -0.17 -11.98
CA LEU A 35 6.75 -0.41 -13.08
C LEU A 35 6.79 -1.88 -13.53
N GLY A 36 6.13 -2.77 -12.81
CA GLY A 36 5.87 -4.17 -13.14
C GLY A 36 6.92 -5.18 -12.72
N HIS A 37 8.02 -4.70 -12.15
CA HIS A 37 9.06 -5.55 -11.53
C HIS A 37 8.85 -5.74 -10.03
N GLU A 38 7.82 -5.11 -9.44
CA GLU A 38 7.55 -5.21 -8.02
C GLU A 38 7.21 -6.65 -7.61
N THR A 39 7.73 -7.06 -6.45
CA THR A 39 7.40 -8.36 -5.82
C THR A 39 6.46 -8.20 -4.64
N ARG A 40 6.32 -6.97 -4.13
CA ARG A 40 5.39 -6.58 -3.06
C ARG A 40 4.88 -5.18 -3.35
N VAL A 41 3.58 -4.98 -3.25
CA VAL A 41 2.95 -3.66 -3.35
C VAL A 41 2.34 -3.31 -2.00
N TYR A 42 2.80 -2.22 -1.41
CA TYR A 42 2.23 -1.63 -0.22
C TYR A 42 1.44 -0.39 -0.63
N GLY A 43 0.25 -0.21 -0.04
CA GLY A 43 -0.59 0.93 -0.33
C GLY A 43 -1.61 1.16 0.75
N ASP A 44 -2.14 2.37 0.81
CA ASP A 44 -3.22 2.68 1.73
C ASP A 44 -4.56 2.02 1.32
N GLN A 45 -5.55 2.07 2.20
CA GLN A 45 -6.87 1.49 2.01
C GLN A 45 -7.60 2.07 0.79
N ALA A 46 -7.29 3.30 0.38
CA ALA A 46 -7.80 3.88 -0.87
C ALA A 46 -7.52 3.01 -2.11
N TYR A 47 -6.46 2.20 -2.09
CA TYR A 47 -6.08 1.31 -3.19
C TYR A 47 -6.66 -0.11 -3.10
N LYS A 48 -7.45 -0.44 -2.06
CA LYS A 48 -7.91 -1.82 -1.79
C LYS A 48 -8.69 -2.48 -2.94
N SER A 49 -9.34 -1.70 -3.79
CA SER A 49 -10.11 -2.19 -4.94
C SER A 49 -9.27 -2.40 -6.21
N GLN A 50 -7.99 -2.03 -6.19
CA GLN A 50 -7.11 -2.07 -7.37
C GLN A 50 -6.40 -3.41 -7.55
N GLY A 51 -6.92 -4.50 -6.97
CA GLY A 51 -6.26 -5.80 -7.01
C GLY A 51 -6.07 -6.36 -8.42
N GLU A 52 -7.00 -6.10 -9.34
CA GLU A 52 -6.87 -6.46 -10.76
C GLU A 52 -5.77 -5.65 -11.45
N LEU A 53 -5.73 -4.34 -11.21
CA LEU A 53 -4.70 -3.46 -11.75
C LEU A 53 -3.31 -3.85 -11.24
N ILE A 54 -3.18 -4.17 -9.94
CA ILE A 54 -1.92 -4.68 -9.36
C ILE A 54 -1.50 -5.96 -10.06
N ARG A 55 -2.42 -6.92 -10.25
CA ARG A 55 -2.12 -8.19 -10.95
C ARG A 55 -1.72 -7.96 -12.41
N ALA A 56 -2.38 -7.04 -13.11
CA ALA A 56 -2.08 -6.73 -14.50
C ALA A 56 -0.73 -6.03 -14.65
N ARG A 57 -0.44 -5.05 -13.78
CA ARG A 57 0.75 -4.20 -13.91
C ARG A 57 1.99 -4.82 -13.26
N ALA A 58 1.82 -5.46 -12.10
CA ALA A 58 2.88 -6.11 -11.33
C ALA A 58 2.50 -7.58 -11.04
N PRO A 59 2.55 -8.48 -12.03
CA PRO A 59 2.02 -9.85 -11.92
C PRO A 59 2.76 -10.72 -10.89
N LYS A 60 4.00 -10.36 -10.55
CA LYS A 60 4.80 -11.04 -9.52
C LYS A 60 4.58 -10.46 -8.12
N ALA A 61 3.80 -9.39 -8.00
CA ALA A 61 3.61 -8.71 -6.73
C ALA A 61 2.56 -9.38 -5.86
N LYS A 62 2.89 -9.52 -4.58
CA LYS A 62 1.90 -9.76 -3.53
C LYS A 62 1.27 -8.43 -3.10
N ASP A 63 -0.05 -8.41 -3.01
CA ASP A 63 -0.82 -7.24 -2.57
C ASP A 63 -0.86 -7.13 -1.03
N PHE A 64 -0.24 -6.06 -0.52
CA PHE A 64 -0.24 -5.66 0.89
C PHE A 64 -0.97 -4.33 1.12
N THR A 65 -1.91 -3.96 0.24
CA THR A 65 -2.78 -2.80 0.47
C THR A 65 -3.55 -2.94 1.79
N ASN A 66 -3.64 -1.85 2.54
CA ASN A 66 -4.36 -1.83 3.81
C ASN A 66 -5.83 -2.23 3.60
N ARG A 67 -6.33 -3.13 4.43
CA ARG A 67 -7.72 -3.60 4.36
C ARG A 67 -8.55 -3.00 5.49
N GLN A 68 -9.84 -2.80 5.22
CA GLN A 68 -10.79 -2.35 6.22
C GLN A 68 -11.22 -3.55 7.07
N CYS A 69 -11.04 -3.47 8.39
CA CYS A 69 -11.48 -4.51 9.32
C CYS A 69 -12.81 -4.18 10.02
N LYS A 70 -13.35 -2.98 9.87
CA LYS A 70 -14.57 -2.54 10.54
C LYS A 70 -15.52 -1.86 9.56
N TRP A 71 -16.78 -2.25 9.59
CA TRP A 71 -17.83 -1.62 8.79
C TRP A 71 -19.14 -1.57 9.58
N LYS A 72 -19.66 -0.36 9.80
CA LYS A 72 -20.84 -0.12 10.66
C LYS A 72 -20.71 -0.85 12.01
N HIS A 73 -21.53 -1.87 12.25
CA HIS A 73 -21.56 -2.66 13.48
C HIS A 73 -20.81 -4.00 13.37
N PHE A 74 -20.17 -4.26 12.22
CA PHE A 74 -19.43 -5.49 11.96
C PHE A 74 -17.92 -5.26 12.05
N ILE A 75 -17.23 -6.21 12.69
CA ILE A 75 -15.77 -6.26 12.77
C ILE A 75 -15.33 -7.60 12.18
N ASP A 76 -14.50 -7.52 11.15
CA ASP A 76 -13.77 -8.67 10.64
C ASP A 76 -12.54 -8.91 11.53
N GLU A 77 -12.68 -9.83 12.47
CA GLU A 77 -11.63 -10.21 13.41
C GLU A 77 -10.41 -10.83 12.72
N ALA A 78 -10.56 -11.46 11.56
CA ALA A 78 -9.43 -12.03 10.81
C ALA A 78 -8.56 -10.93 10.20
N ILE A 79 -9.18 -9.93 9.57
CA ILE A 79 -8.47 -8.76 9.04
C ILE A 79 -7.89 -7.93 10.18
N ARG A 80 -8.63 -7.75 11.28
CA ARG A 80 -8.15 -7.04 12.46
C ARG A 80 -6.88 -7.66 13.03
N ARG A 81 -6.90 -8.99 13.28
CA ARG A 81 -5.72 -9.73 13.75
C ARG A 81 -4.55 -9.63 12.78
N ARG A 82 -4.81 -9.65 11.45
CA ARG A 82 -3.76 -9.46 10.43
C ARG A 82 -3.11 -8.07 10.56
N ILE A 83 -3.90 -7.02 10.69
CA ILE A 83 -3.40 -5.64 10.86
C ILE A 83 -2.60 -5.51 12.17
N GLU A 84 -3.10 -6.07 13.27
CA GLU A 84 -2.42 -6.05 14.57
C GLU A 84 -1.06 -6.75 14.50
N ARG A 85 -0.97 -7.92 13.86
CA ARG A 85 0.30 -8.61 13.60
C ARG A 85 1.26 -7.74 12.79
N SER A 86 0.79 -7.17 11.67
CA SER A 86 1.63 -6.30 10.83
C SER A 86 2.14 -5.08 11.59
N ARG A 87 1.31 -4.47 12.45
CA ARG A 87 1.70 -3.35 13.31
C ARG A 87 2.71 -3.77 14.38
N ALA A 88 2.53 -4.92 15.02
CA ALA A 88 3.47 -5.43 16.01
C ALA A 88 4.85 -5.71 15.39
N SER A 89 4.89 -6.34 14.21
CA SER A 89 6.15 -6.56 13.47
C SER A 89 6.85 -5.25 13.10
N ALA A 90 6.10 -4.20 12.75
CA ALA A 90 6.69 -2.88 12.49
C ALA A 90 7.21 -2.20 13.77
N ARG A 91 6.52 -2.35 14.90
CA ARG A 91 6.95 -1.78 16.21
C ARG A 91 8.16 -2.48 16.81
N GLY A 92 8.44 -3.73 16.43
CA GLY A 92 9.67 -4.43 16.82
C GLY A 92 10.97 -3.76 16.34
N TRP A 93 10.86 -2.74 15.49
CA TRP A 93 11.98 -1.90 15.00
C TRP A 93 12.13 -0.60 15.80
N SER A 94 11.45 -0.45 16.93
CA SER A 94 11.62 0.66 17.87
C SER A 94 12.83 0.39 18.77
N THR A 95 13.99 0.92 18.37
CA THR A 95 15.16 1.27 19.21
C THR A 95 15.47 0.32 20.38
N ARG A 96 16.33 -0.67 20.14
CA ARG A 96 17.26 -1.14 21.18
C ARG A 96 18.53 -0.29 21.06
N SER A 97 18.52 0.86 21.73
CA SER A 97 19.74 1.60 22.08
C SER A 97 20.19 1.07 23.45
N GLU A 98 21.36 0.45 23.49
CA GLU A 98 22.20 0.49 24.70
C GLU A 98 22.76 1.91 24.86
#